data_AF-A0AAQ3WLU7-F1
#
_entry.id   AF-A0AAQ3WLU7-F1
#
_cell.length_a   1.000
_cell.length_b   1.000
_cell.length_c   1.000
_cell.angle_alpha   90.00
_cell.angle_beta   90.00
_cell.angle_gamma   90.00
#
_symmetry.space_group_name_H-M   'P 1'
#
loop_
_entity.id
_entity.type
_entity.pdbx_description
1 polymer ?
#
loop_
_entity_poly.entity_id
_entity_poly.type
_entity_poly.pdbx_seq_one_letter_code
_entity_poly.pdbx_strand_id
1 'polypeptide(L)'
;MHGLQCFQPKLQDQWNAGNWSQGCIRNPPLGCQINQTGDGFLPIGNIKWPDFSYWVSTVGDETGCKSACLNNCSCGAYVYTGTTGCLAWGDELIDMSELQTGTYTLNLKLPASELRTHYPIWRIATIVSGVVLFVLAACLVLWWKRGRNIKDAIHRSWRSSTWSQQNSAMLDISQSICFDDEVEDGKSHELKVYPLDRIRAATNNFSDSNKLGEGGFGPVYMGTLPGGEEVAVKRLCRNSGQGLEEFKNEVILIAKLQHRNLVRLLGCCIQRDEKILVYEYMPNKSLDAFLFNPEKQGLLDWRKRFDIIEGIARGLLYLHRDSRLRVVHRDLKASNILLDADMHPKISDFGMARMFGGDQNQFNTNRVVGTFGYMSPEYAMEGIFSVKSDVYSFGVLLLEIITGKRAVSFHYHQDSLNIAGYAWRQWNEDKAAELIDPLIRPSCSVRQVLRCIHIALLCVQDHADERPDIYAVILMLSSDSNLPNPRPPTLMLRGREIESSKSSDKDQSHSIGTVSMTQLHGR
;
A
#
# COMPACT_ATOMS: atom_id res chain seq x y z
N MET A 1 8.65 -39.66 56.21
CA MET A 1 8.98 -38.97 54.94
C MET A 1 7.70 -38.67 54.13
N HIS A 2 6.79 -37.85 54.64
CA HIS A 2 5.49 -37.60 53.97
C HIS A 2 5.50 -36.34 53.06
N GLY A 3 6.65 -36.00 52.47
CA GLY A 3 6.80 -34.77 51.69
C GLY A 3 8.04 -34.65 50.80
N LEU A 4 8.80 -35.74 50.62
CA LEU A 4 9.96 -35.76 49.71
C LEU A 4 9.56 -36.52 48.45
N GLN A 5 9.58 -35.86 47.29
CA GLN A 5 9.09 -36.39 46.00
C GLN A 5 9.77 -37.70 45.52
N CYS A 6 10.88 -38.09 46.14
CA CYS A 6 11.74 -39.21 45.75
C CYS A 6 11.50 -40.53 46.52
N PHE A 7 10.49 -40.61 47.37
CA PHE A 7 10.11 -41.84 48.09
C PHE A 7 8.62 -42.13 47.92
N GLN A 8 8.30 -43.39 47.59
CA GLN A 8 6.94 -43.88 47.38
C GLN A 8 6.62 -45.00 48.38
N PRO A 9 5.38 -45.10 48.89
CA PRO A 9 5.04 -46.14 49.87
C PRO A 9 5.10 -47.52 49.22
N LYS A 10 5.58 -48.53 49.96
CA LYS A 10 5.77 -49.89 49.44
C LYS A 10 4.44 -50.57 49.06
N LEU A 11 3.38 -50.27 49.82
CA LEU A 11 2.01 -50.71 49.57
C LEU A 11 1.08 -49.49 49.67
N GLN A 12 0.66 -48.97 48.51
CA GLN A 12 -0.13 -47.74 48.44
C GLN A 12 -1.51 -47.89 49.12
N ASP A 13 -2.14 -49.06 49.01
CA ASP A 13 -3.49 -49.27 49.55
C ASP A 13 -3.54 -49.25 51.08
N GLN A 14 -2.54 -49.85 51.75
CA GLN A 14 -2.41 -49.80 53.21
C GLN A 14 -2.01 -48.40 53.70
N TRP A 15 -1.16 -47.71 52.93
CA TRP A 15 -0.74 -46.35 53.21
C TRP A 15 -1.93 -45.38 53.22
N ASN A 16 -2.82 -45.51 52.23
CA ASN A 16 -4.04 -44.71 52.12
C ASN A 16 -5.05 -45.02 53.23
N ALA A 17 -5.02 -46.23 53.80
CA ALA A 17 -5.84 -46.64 54.94
C ALA A 17 -5.26 -46.21 56.30
N GLY A 18 -4.15 -45.48 56.34
CA GLY A 18 -3.51 -44.97 57.56
C GLY A 18 -2.59 -45.96 58.27
N ASN A 19 -2.28 -47.11 57.64
CA ASN A 19 -1.30 -48.06 58.16
C ASN A 19 0.05 -47.89 57.43
N TRP A 20 1.03 -47.28 58.12
CA TRP A 20 2.34 -46.95 57.56
C TRP A 20 3.46 -47.92 57.95
N SER A 21 3.12 -49.05 58.58
CA SER A 21 4.08 -50.03 59.10
C SER A 21 5.01 -50.62 58.04
N GLN A 22 4.61 -50.61 56.76
CA GLN A 22 5.38 -51.18 55.64
C GLN A 22 6.40 -50.22 55.03
N GLY A 23 6.41 -48.95 55.45
CA GLY A 23 7.40 -47.95 55.05
C GLY A 23 7.35 -47.50 53.58
N CYS A 24 8.39 -46.80 53.15
CA CYS A 24 8.57 -46.28 51.79
C CYS A 24 9.82 -46.85 51.12
N ILE A 25 9.78 -46.96 49.81
CA ILE A 25 10.91 -47.28 48.94
C ILE A 25 11.31 -46.04 48.13
N ARG A 26 12.59 -45.91 47.83
CA ARG A 26 13.12 -44.82 47.01
C ARG A 26 12.78 -45.03 45.53
N ASN A 27 12.31 -44.00 44.85
CA ASN A 27 12.06 -44.01 43.40
C ASN A 27 12.23 -42.59 42.84
N PRO A 28 13.20 -42.31 41.94
CA PRO A 28 14.10 -43.24 41.24
C PRO A 28 15.29 -43.77 42.09
N PRO A 29 15.95 -44.88 41.70
CA PRO A 29 17.12 -45.42 42.41
C PRO A 29 18.31 -44.45 42.37
N LEU A 30 19.25 -44.64 43.29
CA LEU A 30 20.49 -43.85 43.30
C LEU A 30 21.30 -44.12 42.04
N GLY A 31 21.96 -43.09 41.50
CA GLY A 31 22.75 -43.19 40.28
C GLY A 31 23.79 -44.29 40.38
N CYS A 32 24.44 -44.44 41.53
CA CYS A 32 25.47 -45.47 41.69
C CYS A 32 24.93 -46.92 41.70
N GLN A 33 23.63 -47.13 41.91
CA GLN A 33 22.97 -48.45 41.75
C GLN A 33 22.71 -48.79 40.28
N ILE A 34 22.68 -47.80 39.40
CA ILE A 34 22.42 -47.92 37.96
C ILE A 34 23.62 -47.49 37.10
N ASN A 35 24.83 -47.49 37.68
CA ASN A 35 26.10 -47.08 37.04
C ASN A 35 26.10 -45.65 36.46
N GLN A 36 25.35 -44.73 37.06
CA GLN A 36 25.35 -43.31 36.75
C GLN A 36 26.03 -42.51 37.86
N THR A 37 26.85 -41.53 37.48
CA THR A 37 27.51 -40.62 38.44
C THR A 37 26.69 -39.36 38.65
N GLY A 38 26.70 -38.81 39.86
CA GLY A 38 26.10 -37.49 40.14
C GLY A 38 25.16 -37.46 41.34
N ASP A 39 25.08 -38.53 42.13
CA ASP A 39 24.38 -38.52 43.41
C ASP A 39 24.92 -37.39 44.30
N GLY A 40 24.02 -36.73 45.02
CA GLY A 40 24.36 -35.66 45.94
C GLY A 40 23.50 -35.74 47.19
N PHE A 41 23.53 -34.69 48.01
CA PHE A 41 22.80 -34.68 49.27
C PHE A 41 21.89 -33.46 49.37
N LEU A 42 20.73 -33.68 49.97
CA LEU A 42 19.79 -32.65 50.38
C LEU A 42 19.78 -32.58 51.91
N PRO A 43 20.14 -31.43 52.52
CA PRO A 43 20.04 -31.25 53.96
C PRO A 43 18.58 -31.10 54.38
N ILE A 44 18.13 -31.96 55.30
CA ILE A 44 16.79 -31.93 55.88
C ILE A 44 16.92 -31.52 57.34
N GLY A 45 16.40 -30.35 57.70
CA GLY A 45 16.44 -29.82 59.07
C GLY A 45 15.26 -30.26 59.93
N ASN A 46 15.42 -30.07 61.25
CA ASN A 46 14.40 -30.31 62.28
C ASN A 46 13.83 -31.74 62.26
N ILE A 47 14.67 -32.75 62.06
CA ILE A 47 14.25 -34.15 62.03
C ILE A 47 14.93 -34.96 63.13
N LYS A 48 14.19 -35.88 63.76
CA LYS A 48 14.78 -36.94 64.57
C LYS A 48 15.59 -37.84 63.65
N TRP A 49 16.86 -38.04 63.96
CA TRP A 49 17.72 -38.93 63.16
C TRP A 49 17.21 -40.37 63.21
N PRO A 50 17.33 -41.12 62.11
CA PRO A 50 16.88 -42.51 62.07
C PRO A 50 17.62 -43.39 63.08
N ASP A 51 16.98 -44.49 63.47
CA ASP A 51 17.63 -45.51 64.30
C ASP A 51 18.68 -46.31 63.50
N PHE A 52 19.55 -47.04 64.20
CA PHE A 52 20.57 -47.94 63.63
C PHE A 52 21.66 -47.26 62.77
N SER A 53 22.14 -46.09 63.20
CA SER A 53 23.36 -45.50 62.62
C SER A 53 24.59 -46.37 62.85
N TYR A 54 25.51 -46.38 61.90
CA TYR A 54 26.86 -46.91 62.12
C TYR A 54 27.89 -45.78 62.08
N TRP A 55 28.96 -45.95 62.86
CA TRP A 55 30.02 -44.97 62.97
C TRP A 55 31.08 -45.19 61.89
N VAL A 56 31.45 -44.13 61.18
CA VAL A 56 32.49 -44.19 60.14
C VAL A 56 33.81 -43.69 60.74
N SER A 57 34.58 -44.62 61.30
CA SER A 57 35.74 -44.33 62.14
C SER A 57 36.95 -43.73 61.42
N THR A 58 37.00 -43.83 60.10
CA THR A 58 38.14 -43.42 59.28
C THR A 58 38.11 -41.94 58.86
N VAL A 59 37.16 -41.17 59.39
CA VAL A 59 36.86 -39.81 58.92
C VAL A 59 36.91 -38.80 60.05
N GLY A 60 37.68 -37.72 59.86
CA GLY A 60 37.88 -36.67 60.86
C GLY A 60 37.02 -35.41 60.68
N ASP A 61 36.41 -35.20 59.51
CA ASP A 61 35.71 -33.96 59.15
C ASP A 61 34.42 -34.21 58.35
N GLU A 62 33.58 -33.17 58.20
CA GLU A 62 32.30 -33.27 57.48
C GLU A 62 32.48 -33.64 56.00
N THR A 63 33.51 -33.08 55.35
CA THR A 63 33.83 -33.33 53.95
C THR A 63 34.25 -34.77 53.68
N GLY A 64 35.04 -35.36 54.58
CA GLY A 64 35.35 -36.78 54.53
C GLY A 64 34.10 -37.64 54.77
N CYS A 65 33.19 -37.21 55.64
CA CYS A 65 31.97 -37.98 55.98
C CYS A 65 31.03 -38.04 54.77
N LYS A 66 30.86 -36.89 54.11
CA LYS A 66 30.18 -36.78 52.83
C LYS A 66 30.77 -37.71 51.78
N SER A 67 32.09 -37.68 51.62
CA SER A 67 32.79 -38.44 50.58
C SER A 67 32.72 -39.95 50.83
N ALA A 68 32.84 -40.37 52.09
CA ALA A 68 32.67 -41.77 52.49
C ALA A 68 31.26 -42.29 52.16
N CYS A 69 30.22 -41.49 52.44
CA CYS A 69 28.85 -41.86 52.10
C CYS A 69 28.57 -41.79 50.58
N LEU A 70 29.20 -40.89 49.83
CA LEU A 70 29.07 -40.88 48.36
C LEU A 70 29.62 -42.14 47.73
N ASN A 71 30.81 -42.56 48.16
CA ASN A 71 31.52 -43.72 47.62
C ASN A 71 30.91 -45.06 48.08
N ASN A 72 30.06 -45.05 49.10
CA ASN A 72 29.30 -46.23 49.52
C ASN A 72 27.86 -46.17 48.98
N CYS A 73 27.53 -47.07 48.05
CA CYS A 73 26.19 -47.10 47.44
C CYS A 73 25.07 -47.54 48.38
N SER A 74 25.41 -48.21 49.48
CA SER A 74 24.43 -48.59 50.50
C SER A 74 24.24 -47.50 51.56
N CYS A 75 24.94 -46.38 51.46
CA CYS A 75 24.76 -45.25 52.37
C CYS A 75 23.61 -44.36 51.90
N GLY A 76 22.53 -44.29 52.69
CA GLY A 76 21.34 -43.50 52.38
C GLY A 76 21.40 -42.07 52.91
N ALA A 77 22.07 -41.84 54.04
CA ALA A 77 22.20 -40.53 54.65
C ALA A 77 23.43 -40.44 55.58
N TYR A 78 23.90 -39.23 55.87
CA TYR A 78 24.93 -39.01 56.89
C TYR A 78 24.70 -37.74 57.71
N VAL A 79 25.34 -37.70 58.88
CA VAL A 79 25.49 -36.52 59.72
C VAL A 79 26.93 -36.47 60.21
N TYR A 80 27.46 -35.25 60.32
CA TYR A 80 28.70 -35.01 61.03
C TYR A 80 28.45 -34.01 62.16
N THR A 81 28.83 -34.37 63.38
CA THR A 81 28.86 -33.45 64.51
C THR A 81 30.25 -33.42 65.13
N GLY A 82 30.72 -32.25 65.56
CA GLY A 82 32.05 -32.11 66.14
C GLY A 82 32.28 -32.93 67.43
N THR A 83 31.21 -33.39 68.09
CA THR A 83 31.27 -34.20 69.32
C THR A 83 31.14 -35.71 69.08
N THR A 84 30.32 -36.14 68.11
CA THR A 84 30.02 -37.57 67.87
C THR A 84 30.75 -38.10 66.63
N GLY A 85 31.31 -37.23 65.78
CA GLY A 85 31.98 -37.61 64.54
C GLY A 85 31.01 -37.91 63.41
N CYS A 86 31.43 -38.78 62.47
CA CYS A 86 30.65 -39.15 61.29
C CYS A 86 29.71 -40.32 61.58
N LEU A 87 28.41 -40.06 61.52
CA LEU A 87 27.35 -41.06 61.59
C LEU A 87 26.74 -41.23 60.21
N ALA A 88 26.61 -42.48 59.76
CA ALA A 88 26.01 -42.82 58.50
C ALA A 88 24.90 -43.86 58.69
N TRP A 89 23.94 -43.84 57.77
CA TRP A 89 22.82 -44.77 57.74
C TRP A 89 22.78 -45.52 56.41
N GLY A 90 22.21 -46.72 56.47
CA GLY A 90 21.96 -47.55 55.29
C GLY A 90 20.87 -46.98 54.38
N ASP A 91 20.46 -47.77 53.39
CA ASP A 91 19.36 -47.42 52.48
C ASP A 91 17.99 -47.40 53.18
N GLU A 92 17.81 -48.19 54.24
CA GLU A 92 16.58 -48.21 55.05
C GLU A 92 16.70 -47.22 56.22
N LEU A 93 15.92 -46.13 56.14
CA LEU A 93 15.89 -45.08 57.16
C LEU A 93 14.60 -45.21 57.99
N ILE A 94 14.72 -45.76 59.18
CA ILE A 94 13.58 -46.15 60.05
C ILE A 94 13.44 -45.16 61.22
N ASP A 95 12.19 -44.94 61.64
CA ASP A 95 11.80 -44.11 62.80
C ASP A 95 12.21 -42.63 62.73
N MET A 96 12.21 -42.05 61.52
CA MET A 96 12.37 -40.61 61.34
C MET A 96 11.05 -39.88 61.53
N SER A 97 11.06 -38.86 62.39
CA SER A 97 9.94 -37.96 62.64
C SER A 97 10.37 -36.50 62.61
N GLU A 98 9.47 -35.62 62.17
CA GLU A 98 9.72 -34.18 62.15
C GLU A 98 9.54 -33.61 63.56
N LEU A 99 10.55 -32.87 64.01
CA LEU A 99 10.55 -32.18 65.31
C LEU A 99 10.15 -30.73 65.06
N GLN A 100 9.23 -30.18 65.86
CA GLN A 100 8.75 -28.82 65.62
C GLN A 100 9.78 -27.72 65.91
N THR A 101 10.84 -28.01 66.68
CA THR A 101 11.94 -27.09 66.96
C THR A 101 13.24 -27.83 67.32
N GLY A 102 14.30 -27.72 66.49
CA GLY A 102 15.65 -28.21 66.83
C GLY A 102 16.65 -28.21 65.66
N THR A 103 17.92 -27.85 65.90
CA THR A 103 18.97 -27.70 64.86
C THR A 103 19.57 -29.01 64.34
N TYR A 104 18.84 -30.13 64.43
CA TYR A 104 19.30 -31.42 63.92
C TYR A 104 19.03 -31.51 62.41
N THR A 105 20.10 -31.50 61.61
CA THR A 105 20.06 -31.62 60.16
C THR A 105 20.61 -32.97 59.72
N LEU A 106 19.90 -33.66 58.83
CA LEU A 106 20.29 -34.93 58.22
C LEU A 106 20.58 -34.70 56.74
N ASN A 107 21.76 -35.11 56.26
CA ASN A 107 22.09 -35.02 54.83
C ASN A 107 21.64 -36.30 54.13
N LEU A 108 20.51 -36.25 53.43
CA LEU A 108 19.92 -37.38 52.72
C LEU A 108 20.49 -37.50 51.30
N LYS A 109 21.00 -38.68 50.93
CA LYS A 109 21.55 -38.95 49.59
C LYS A 109 20.42 -39.07 48.57
N LEU A 110 20.53 -38.35 47.45
CA LEU A 110 19.54 -38.30 46.35
C LEU A 110 20.25 -38.39 44.98
N PRO A 111 19.56 -38.89 43.93
CA PRO A 111 20.11 -38.94 42.58
C PRO A 111 20.20 -37.54 41.93
N ALA A 112 21.12 -37.39 40.98
CA ALA A 112 21.40 -36.12 40.28
C ALA A 112 20.17 -35.44 39.67
N SER A 113 19.19 -36.24 39.23
CA SER A 113 17.95 -35.77 38.60
C SER A 113 17.10 -34.92 39.54
N GLU A 114 17.05 -35.28 40.83
CA GLU A 114 16.25 -34.61 41.86
C GLU A 114 16.93 -33.34 42.41
N LEU A 115 18.26 -33.24 42.29
CA LEU A 115 19.02 -32.08 42.75
C LEU A 115 18.94 -30.88 41.78
N ARG A 116 18.56 -31.09 40.51
CA ARG A 116 18.58 -30.07 39.46
C ARG A 116 17.32 -29.19 39.40
N THR A 117 16.23 -29.58 40.03
CA THR A 117 14.92 -28.89 39.92
C THR A 117 14.77 -27.66 40.82
N HIS A 118 15.75 -27.34 41.67
CA HIS A 118 15.68 -26.24 42.64
C HIS A 118 16.58 -25.02 42.34
N TYR A 119 16.85 -24.71 41.06
CA TYR A 119 17.49 -23.44 40.67
C TYR A 119 16.45 -22.28 40.67
N PRO A 120 16.62 -21.22 41.47
CA PRO A 120 15.59 -20.20 41.64
C PRO A 120 15.47 -19.28 40.42
N ILE A 121 14.27 -19.25 39.84
CA ILE A 121 13.83 -18.59 38.60
C ILE A 121 14.15 -17.08 38.54
N TRP A 122 14.40 -16.42 39.68
CA TRP A 122 14.65 -14.98 39.73
C TRP A 122 15.95 -14.52 39.05
N ARG A 123 16.93 -15.42 38.84
CA ARG A 123 18.19 -15.09 38.14
C ARG A 123 18.11 -15.14 36.62
N ILE A 124 17.10 -15.81 36.03
CA ILE A 124 16.89 -15.80 34.57
C ILE A 124 16.24 -14.48 34.15
N ALA A 125 15.34 -13.94 34.97
CA ALA A 125 14.64 -12.69 34.69
C ALA A 125 15.59 -11.48 34.59
N THR A 126 16.65 -11.43 35.40
CA THR A 126 17.63 -10.31 35.38
C THR A 126 18.55 -10.36 34.15
N ILE A 127 18.97 -11.56 33.72
CA ILE A 127 19.80 -11.73 32.53
C ILE A 127 18.98 -11.46 31.26
N VAL A 128 17.75 -11.97 31.19
CA VAL A 128 16.87 -11.74 30.04
C VAL A 128 16.51 -10.25 29.92
N SER A 129 16.22 -9.57 31.04
CA SER A 129 15.97 -8.12 31.04
C SER A 129 17.17 -7.33 30.53
N GLY A 130 18.39 -7.66 30.98
CA GLY A 130 19.62 -7.01 30.52
C GLY A 130 19.89 -7.22 29.02
N VAL A 131 19.68 -8.44 28.51
CA VAL A 131 19.88 -8.75 27.08
C VAL A 131 18.84 -8.04 26.21
N VAL A 132 17.57 -7.98 26.64
CA VAL A 132 16.51 -7.26 25.91
C VAL A 132 16.80 -5.76 25.86
N LEU A 133 17.24 -5.16 26.98
CA LEU A 133 17.61 -3.74 27.03
C LEU A 133 18.82 -3.44 26.14
N PHE A 134 19.82 -4.32 26.12
CA PHE A 134 20.99 -4.18 25.25
C PHE A 134 20.63 -4.31 23.77
N VAL A 135 19.76 -5.27 23.40
CA VAL A 135 19.28 -5.43 22.02
C VAL A 135 18.43 -4.23 21.59
N LEU A 136 17.56 -3.71 22.46
CA LEU A 136 16.76 -2.51 22.15
C LEU A 136 17.65 -1.28 21.99
N ALA A 137 18.66 -1.10 22.84
CA ALA A 137 19.62 0.00 22.72
C ALA A 137 20.48 -0.15 21.45
N ALA A 138 20.93 -1.36 21.12
CA ALA A 138 21.65 -1.64 19.88
C ALA A 138 20.76 -1.39 18.65
N CYS A 139 19.50 -1.80 18.67
CA CYS A 139 18.51 -1.52 17.62
C CYS A 139 18.26 -0.02 17.49
N LEU A 140 18.14 0.73 18.59
CA LEU A 140 18.00 2.20 18.56
C LEU A 140 19.26 2.88 18.03
N VAL A 141 20.46 2.42 18.40
CA VAL A 141 21.72 2.94 17.86
C VAL A 141 21.89 2.59 16.38
N LEU A 142 21.49 1.39 15.96
CA LEU A 142 21.47 1.00 14.55
C LEU A 142 20.41 1.79 13.77
N TRP A 143 19.24 2.06 14.36
CA TRP A 143 18.20 2.89 13.76
C TRP A 143 18.62 4.36 13.69
N TRP A 144 19.37 4.85 14.69
CA TRP A 144 19.91 6.20 14.70
C TRP A 144 21.11 6.35 13.76
N LYS A 145 21.99 5.34 13.66
CA LYS A 145 23.06 5.27 12.64
C LYS A 145 22.49 5.09 11.24
N ARG A 146 21.41 4.33 11.05
CA ARG A 146 20.69 4.19 9.79
C ARG A 146 19.91 5.46 9.47
N GLY A 147 19.38 6.18 10.45
CA GLY A 147 18.75 7.50 10.29
C GLY A 147 19.74 8.61 9.97
N ARG A 148 20.95 8.60 10.56
CA ARG A 148 22.06 9.51 10.18
C ARG A 148 22.68 9.14 8.84
N ASN A 149 22.92 7.87 8.56
CA ASN A 149 23.41 7.45 7.25
C ASN A 149 22.34 7.60 6.16
N ILE A 150 21.03 7.51 6.45
CA ILE A 150 19.97 7.87 5.49
C ILE A 150 19.90 9.38 5.33
N LYS A 151 20.02 10.20 6.38
CA LYS A 151 20.06 11.67 6.23
C LYS A 151 21.32 12.15 5.50
N ASP A 152 22.50 11.60 5.81
CA ASP A 152 23.77 11.95 5.19
C ASP A 152 23.98 11.28 3.83
N ALA A 153 23.37 10.11 3.56
CA ALA A 153 23.31 9.52 2.23
C ALA A 153 22.19 10.12 1.39
N ILE A 154 21.07 10.61 1.94
CA ILE A 154 20.12 11.44 1.20
C ILE A 154 20.76 12.78 0.89
N HIS A 155 21.50 13.41 1.81
CA HIS A 155 22.14 14.70 1.56
C HIS A 155 23.39 14.60 0.67
N ARG A 156 24.14 13.48 0.68
CA ARG A 156 25.26 13.21 -0.25
C ARG A 156 24.83 12.55 -1.57
N SER A 157 23.78 11.73 -1.56
CA SER A 157 23.09 11.26 -2.78
C SER A 157 22.44 12.45 -3.47
N TRP A 158 21.60 13.26 -2.83
CA TRP A 158 21.04 14.48 -3.45
C TRP A 158 22.09 15.50 -3.90
N ARG A 159 23.31 15.53 -3.34
CA ARG A 159 24.34 16.49 -3.80
C ARG A 159 25.26 15.92 -4.89
N SER A 160 25.39 14.60 -5.03
CA SER A 160 26.16 13.95 -6.13
C SER A 160 25.29 13.38 -7.25
N SER A 161 24.08 12.89 -6.95
CA SER A 161 23.05 12.49 -7.92
C SER A 161 22.51 13.69 -8.69
N THR A 162 22.44 14.88 -8.10
CA THR A 162 21.91 16.08 -8.80
C THR A 162 22.90 16.68 -9.79
N TRP A 163 24.18 16.27 -9.79
CA TRP A 163 25.14 16.67 -10.82
C TRP A 163 25.38 15.55 -11.85
N SER A 164 25.37 14.28 -11.44
CA SER A 164 25.50 13.15 -12.38
C SER A 164 24.19 12.84 -13.12
N GLN A 165 23.03 12.95 -12.49
CA GLN A 165 21.70 12.72 -13.09
C GLN A 165 21.23 13.92 -13.93
N GLN A 166 21.76 15.12 -13.73
CA GLN A 166 21.40 16.28 -14.53
C GLN A 166 22.04 16.20 -15.93
N ASN A 167 23.30 15.76 -16.00
CA ASN A 167 23.93 15.41 -17.26
C ASN A 167 23.34 14.11 -17.82
N SER A 168 23.06 13.08 -17.01
CA SER A 168 22.48 11.84 -17.54
C SER A 168 21.04 12.01 -18.02
N ALA A 169 20.15 12.75 -17.36
CA ALA A 169 18.77 12.95 -17.79
C ALA A 169 18.67 13.89 -18.99
N MET A 170 19.55 14.88 -19.10
CA MET A 170 19.64 15.74 -20.30
C MET A 170 20.29 14.99 -21.47
N LEU A 171 21.30 14.15 -21.22
CA LEU A 171 21.86 13.23 -22.23
C LEU A 171 20.86 12.12 -22.63
N ASP A 172 20.08 11.59 -21.70
CA ASP A 172 19.06 10.54 -21.92
C ASP A 172 17.83 11.14 -22.64
N ILE A 173 17.49 12.40 -22.39
CA ILE A 173 16.50 13.15 -23.18
C ILE A 173 17.06 13.48 -24.58
N SER A 174 18.33 13.91 -24.72
CA SER A 174 18.92 14.14 -26.05
C SER A 174 19.14 12.83 -26.83
N GLN A 175 19.50 11.73 -26.16
CA GLN A 175 19.62 10.39 -26.76
C GLN A 175 18.25 9.78 -27.09
N SER A 176 17.22 10.02 -26.27
CA SER A 176 15.85 9.59 -26.60
C SER A 176 15.13 10.51 -27.60
N ILE A 177 15.71 11.67 -27.94
CA ILE A 177 15.26 12.52 -29.05
C ILE A 177 15.97 12.14 -30.37
N CYS A 178 17.17 11.54 -30.32
CA CYS A 178 17.84 10.98 -31.48
C CYS A 178 17.41 9.51 -31.68
N PHE A 179 16.43 9.26 -32.54
CA PHE A 179 16.21 7.92 -33.06
C PHE A 179 16.99 7.78 -34.36
N ASP A 180 17.90 6.80 -34.41
CA ASP A 180 18.42 6.23 -35.65
C ASP A 180 17.24 5.63 -36.43
N ASP A 181 16.65 6.42 -37.31
CA ASP A 181 15.88 5.94 -38.44
C ASP A 181 16.39 6.70 -39.67
N GLU A 182 17.00 5.96 -40.59
CA GLU A 182 17.24 6.42 -41.95
C GLU A 182 15.89 6.71 -42.62
N VAL A 183 15.39 7.93 -42.47
CA VAL A 183 14.28 8.45 -43.27
C VAL A 183 14.67 9.84 -43.76
N GLU A 184 14.94 9.91 -45.07
CA GLU A 184 14.97 11.14 -45.84
C GLU A 184 13.58 11.79 -45.80
N ASP A 185 13.30 12.62 -44.77
CA ASP A 185 12.50 13.83 -44.94
C ASP A 185 12.77 14.81 -43.79
N GLY A 186 13.27 15.99 -44.14
CA GLY A 186 13.79 16.99 -43.21
C GLY A 186 12.69 17.81 -42.54
N LYS A 187 12.29 17.41 -41.32
CA LYS A 187 11.82 18.26 -40.20
C LYS A 187 11.49 17.40 -38.97
N SER A 188 12.51 16.98 -38.21
CA SER A 188 12.29 16.48 -36.85
C SER A 188 11.88 17.67 -35.97
N HIS A 189 10.73 17.56 -35.29
CA HIS A 189 10.29 18.57 -34.33
C HIS A 189 11.10 18.45 -33.04
N GLU A 190 12.24 19.12 -32.98
CA GLU A 190 13.07 19.18 -31.77
C GLU A 190 12.31 19.88 -30.63
N LEU A 191 12.18 19.21 -29.49
CA LEU A 191 11.59 19.78 -28.28
C LEU A 191 12.50 20.90 -27.74
N LYS A 192 11.96 22.10 -27.56
CA LYS A 192 12.75 23.25 -27.07
C LYS A 192 13.04 23.10 -25.57
N VAL A 193 14.29 23.31 -25.18
CA VAL A 193 14.68 23.41 -23.77
C VAL A 193 14.78 24.89 -23.38
N TYR A 194 13.96 25.32 -22.43
CA TYR A 194 13.94 26.70 -21.94
C TYR A 194 14.82 26.83 -20.69
N PRO A 195 15.67 27.86 -20.59
CA PRO A 195 16.38 28.16 -19.34
C PRO A 195 15.41 28.64 -18.27
N LEU A 196 15.64 28.27 -17.00
CA LEU A 196 14.73 28.58 -15.89
C LEU A 196 14.48 30.08 -15.73
N ASP A 197 15.51 30.91 -15.96
CA ASP A 197 15.38 32.36 -15.83
C ASP A 197 14.43 32.96 -16.88
N ARG A 198 14.35 32.35 -18.07
CA ARG A 198 13.37 32.74 -19.10
C ARG A 198 11.96 32.38 -18.67
N ILE A 199 11.74 31.22 -18.06
CA ILE A 199 10.43 30.82 -17.53
C ILE A 199 10.03 31.70 -16.36
N ARG A 200 10.96 32.03 -15.45
CA ARG A 200 10.72 32.96 -14.35
C ARG A 200 10.33 34.33 -14.86
N ALA A 201 11.05 34.88 -15.84
CA ALA A 201 10.68 36.16 -16.45
C ALA A 201 9.27 36.10 -17.06
N ALA A 202 8.97 35.04 -17.83
CA ALA A 202 7.68 34.88 -18.48
C ALA A 202 6.50 34.73 -17.50
N THR A 203 6.71 34.10 -16.34
CA THR A 203 5.66 33.84 -15.34
C THR A 203 5.63 34.85 -14.19
N ASN A 204 6.45 35.92 -14.26
CA ASN A 204 6.68 36.85 -13.16
C ASN A 204 7.08 36.12 -11.85
N ASN A 205 8.10 35.28 -11.94
CA ASN A 205 8.62 34.42 -10.88
C ASN A 205 7.54 33.49 -10.27
N PHE A 206 6.72 32.87 -11.12
CA PHE A 206 5.62 32.00 -10.71
C PHE A 206 4.62 32.71 -9.77
N SER A 207 4.28 33.96 -10.08
CA SER A 207 3.34 34.75 -9.27
C SER A 207 1.96 34.09 -9.21
N ASP A 208 1.33 34.14 -8.04
CA ASP A 208 -0.03 33.63 -7.84
C ASP A 208 -1.06 34.36 -8.72
N SER A 209 -0.78 35.61 -9.14
CA SER A 209 -1.64 36.34 -10.09
C SER A 209 -1.73 35.66 -11.45
N ASN A 210 -0.70 34.89 -11.81
CA ASN A 210 -0.60 34.18 -13.08
C ASN A 210 -1.04 32.72 -12.94
N LYS A 211 -1.47 32.28 -11.76
CA LYS A 211 -1.86 30.89 -11.53
C LYS A 211 -3.18 30.58 -12.25
N LEU A 212 -3.13 29.62 -13.18
CA LEU A 212 -4.28 29.14 -13.93
C LEU A 212 -5.07 28.08 -13.13
N GLY A 213 -4.36 27.27 -12.35
CA GLY A 213 -4.91 26.21 -11.54
C GLY A 213 -3.83 25.39 -10.85
N GLU A 214 -4.23 24.46 -9.98
CA GLU A 214 -3.35 23.51 -9.33
C GLU A 214 -4.05 22.15 -9.23
N GLY A 215 -3.39 21.12 -9.75
CA GLY A 215 -3.86 19.73 -9.66
C GLY A 215 -2.90 18.86 -8.86
N GLY A 216 -3.11 17.55 -8.86
CA GLY A 216 -2.24 16.58 -8.17
C GLY A 216 -0.77 16.61 -8.61
N PHE A 217 -0.49 17.23 -9.76
CA PHE A 217 0.83 17.30 -10.38
C PHE A 217 1.55 18.63 -10.18
N GLY A 218 0.92 19.57 -9.48
CA GLY A 218 1.47 20.89 -9.18
C GLY A 218 0.74 22.03 -9.88
N PRO A 219 1.19 23.28 -9.63
CA PRO A 219 0.57 24.48 -10.16
C PRO A 219 0.89 24.71 -11.64
N VAL A 220 -0.08 25.26 -12.35
CA VAL A 220 0.03 25.72 -13.74
C VAL A 220 -0.09 27.24 -13.75
N TYR A 221 0.83 27.92 -14.45
CA TYR A 221 0.88 29.37 -14.56
C TYR A 221 0.72 29.81 -16.02
N MET A 222 0.05 30.93 -16.25
CA MET A 222 0.13 31.67 -17.50
C MET A 222 1.49 32.36 -17.54
N GLY A 223 2.12 32.36 -18.71
CA GLY A 223 3.31 33.15 -18.94
C GLY A 223 3.34 33.73 -20.35
N THR A 224 4.13 34.77 -20.52
CA THR A 224 4.36 35.39 -21.83
C THR A 224 5.83 35.30 -22.16
N LEU A 225 6.19 34.51 -23.17
CA LEU A 225 7.58 34.37 -23.60
C LEU A 225 8.07 35.67 -24.27
N PRO A 226 9.41 35.91 -24.30
CA PRO A 226 9.99 36.97 -25.12
C PRO A 226 9.56 36.81 -26.58
N GLY A 227 8.81 37.79 -27.09
CA GLY A 227 8.14 37.73 -28.39
C GLY A 227 6.60 37.78 -28.32
N GLY A 228 6.02 37.74 -27.13
CA GLY A 228 4.56 37.89 -26.93
C GLY A 228 3.77 36.58 -27.03
N GLU A 229 4.42 35.44 -27.22
CA GLU A 229 3.76 34.12 -27.24
C GLU A 229 3.27 33.76 -25.82
N GLU A 230 1.96 33.58 -25.68
CA GLU A 230 1.33 33.13 -24.44
C GLU A 230 1.48 31.62 -24.26
N VAL A 231 1.88 31.20 -23.07
CA VAL A 231 2.15 29.79 -22.75
C VAL A 231 1.55 29.39 -21.41
N ALA A 232 1.26 28.09 -21.26
CA ALA A 232 0.90 27.49 -19.98
C ALA A 232 2.11 26.74 -19.41
N VAL A 233 2.55 27.12 -18.22
CA VAL A 233 3.74 26.60 -17.54
C VAL A 233 3.33 25.70 -16.39
N LYS A 234 3.42 24.38 -16.57
CA LYS A 234 3.14 23.37 -15.54
C LYS A 234 4.43 23.09 -14.76
N ARG A 235 4.46 23.51 -13.49
CA ARG A 235 5.62 23.29 -12.60
C ARG A 235 5.35 22.07 -11.73
N LEU A 236 6.12 21.00 -11.95
CA LEU A 236 5.87 19.74 -11.25
C LEU A 236 6.36 19.79 -9.80
N CYS A 237 5.61 19.14 -8.90
CA CYS A 237 5.93 19.09 -7.48
C CYS A 237 7.31 18.46 -7.21
N ARG A 238 8.11 19.13 -6.37
CA ARG A 238 9.50 18.74 -6.05
C ARG A 238 9.65 17.45 -5.24
N ASN A 239 8.58 17.00 -4.56
CA ASN A 239 8.67 15.99 -3.48
C ASN A 239 7.96 14.65 -3.78
N SER A 240 7.40 14.43 -4.97
CA SER A 240 6.78 13.15 -5.33
C SER A 240 7.71 12.34 -6.23
N GLY A 241 8.03 11.09 -5.84
CA GLY A 241 8.72 10.15 -6.75
C GLY A 241 7.95 9.91 -8.05
N GLN A 242 6.62 10.11 -7.99
CA GLN A 242 5.69 10.08 -9.11
C GLN A 242 5.94 11.21 -10.15
N GLY A 243 6.28 12.43 -9.71
CA GLY A 243 6.42 13.57 -10.61
C GLY A 243 7.59 13.44 -11.60
N LEU A 244 8.61 12.64 -11.30
CA LEU A 244 9.71 12.37 -12.24
C LEU A 244 9.31 11.41 -13.35
N GLU A 245 8.59 10.33 -13.04
CA GLU A 245 8.10 9.38 -14.06
C GLU A 245 7.08 10.05 -14.97
N GLU A 246 6.18 10.85 -14.42
CA GLU A 246 5.18 11.61 -15.18
C GLU A 246 5.83 12.67 -16.07
N PHE A 247 6.84 13.38 -15.55
CA PHE A 247 7.62 14.30 -16.37
C PHE A 247 8.26 13.59 -17.57
N LYS A 248 8.92 12.44 -17.33
CA LYS A 248 9.53 11.64 -18.40
C LYS A 248 8.46 11.18 -19.40
N ASN A 249 7.33 10.68 -18.92
CA ASN A 249 6.23 10.25 -19.78
C ASN A 249 5.70 11.40 -20.63
N GLU A 250 5.36 12.55 -20.03
CA GLU A 250 4.87 13.72 -20.75
C GLU A 250 5.89 14.16 -21.81
N VAL A 251 7.16 14.33 -21.45
CA VAL A 251 8.21 14.73 -22.41
C VAL A 251 8.37 13.73 -23.55
N ILE A 252 8.45 12.43 -23.27
CA ILE A 252 8.69 11.39 -24.28
C ILE A 252 7.48 11.20 -25.20
N LEU A 253 6.26 11.21 -24.63
CA LEU A 253 5.02 10.98 -25.37
C LEU A 253 4.66 12.20 -26.20
N ILE A 254 4.47 13.34 -25.54
CA ILE A 254 3.80 14.46 -26.19
C ILE A 254 4.72 15.18 -27.19
N ALA A 255 6.04 15.06 -27.05
CA ALA A 255 6.98 15.55 -28.08
C ALA A 255 6.75 14.86 -29.44
N LYS A 256 6.22 13.62 -29.42
CA LYS A 256 5.95 12.82 -30.62
C LYS A 256 4.50 12.90 -31.10
N LEU A 257 3.59 13.43 -30.27
CA LEU A 257 2.17 13.48 -30.57
C LEU A 257 1.80 14.86 -31.10
N GLN A 258 1.31 14.91 -32.33
CA GLN A 258 0.86 16.14 -32.96
C GLN A 258 -0.50 15.91 -33.62
N HIS A 259 -1.52 16.54 -33.04
CA HIS A 259 -2.87 16.45 -33.57
C HIS A 259 -3.68 17.66 -33.09
N ARG A 260 -4.63 18.12 -33.91
CA ARG A 260 -5.43 19.32 -33.62
C ARG A 260 -6.24 19.23 -32.32
N ASN A 261 -6.59 18.01 -31.91
CA ASN A 261 -7.36 17.72 -30.69
C ASN A 261 -6.48 17.22 -29.53
N LEU A 262 -5.17 17.44 -29.57
CA LEU A 262 -4.25 17.22 -28.44
C LEU A 262 -3.54 18.53 -28.11
N VAL A 263 -3.31 18.79 -26.82
CA VAL A 263 -2.55 19.97 -26.39
C VAL A 263 -1.08 19.81 -26.78
N ARG A 264 -0.51 20.83 -27.43
CA ARG A 264 0.87 20.80 -27.88
C ARG A 264 1.83 21.23 -26.77
N LEU A 265 2.83 20.39 -26.50
CA LEU A 265 4.00 20.80 -25.70
C LEU A 265 4.95 21.60 -26.59
N LEU A 266 5.31 22.79 -26.12
CA LEU A 266 6.24 23.69 -26.80
C LEU A 266 7.68 23.42 -26.37
N GLY A 267 7.87 22.92 -25.15
CA GLY A 267 9.18 22.63 -24.60
C GLY A 267 9.15 22.27 -23.12
N CYS A 268 10.34 22.13 -22.54
CA CYS A 268 10.51 21.83 -21.13
C CYS A 268 11.67 22.61 -20.52
N CYS A 269 11.77 22.60 -19.20
CA CYS A 269 12.92 23.08 -18.46
C CYS A 269 13.27 22.06 -17.38
N ILE A 270 14.54 21.68 -17.35
CA ILE A 270 15.12 20.76 -16.38
C ILE A 270 16.36 21.44 -15.83
N GLN A 271 16.24 22.05 -14.66
CA GLN A 271 17.38 22.72 -14.02
C GLN A 271 17.34 22.52 -12.51
N ARG A 272 18.38 21.90 -11.97
CA ARG A 272 18.44 21.45 -10.57
C ARG A 272 17.24 20.54 -10.26
N ASP A 273 16.42 20.91 -9.28
CA ASP A 273 15.21 20.17 -8.90
C ASP A 273 13.95 20.63 -9.66
N GLU A 274 14.04 21.67 -10.51
CA GLU A 274 12.91 22.16 -11.29
C GLU A 274 12.67 21.28 -12.52
N LYS A 275 11.44 20.78 -12.61
CA LYS A 275 10.91 20.06 -13.78
C LYS A 275 9.67 20.81 -14.23
N ILE A 276 9.77 21.45 -15.38
CA ILE A 276 8.74 22.36 -15.87
C ILE A 276 8.41 21.99 -17.31
N LEU A 277 7.12 21.99 -17.62
CA LEU A 277 6.58 21.74 -18.95
C LEU A 277 5.91 23.01 -19.45
N VAL A 278 6.17 23.35 -20.71
CA VAL A 278 5.67 24.57 -21.36
C VAL A 278 4.75 24.15 -22.49
N TYR A 279 3.46 24.44 -22.33
CA TYR A 279 2.39 24.12 -23.26
C TYR A 279 1.90 25.36 -23.99
N GLU A 280 1.19 25.15 -25.12
CA GLU A 280 0.37 26.21 -25.69
C GLU A 280 -0.68 26.69 -24.67
N TYR A 281 -0.95 27.99 -24.65
CA TYR A 281 -1.97 28.55 -23.77
C TYR A 281 -3.38 28.27 -24.30
N MET A 282 -4.27 27.86 -23.41
CA MET A 282 -5.67 27.52 -23.72
C MET A 282 -6.60 28.54 -23.05
N PRO A 283 -7.09 29.56 -23.79
CA PRO A 283 -7.79 30.71 -23.20
C PRO A 283 -9.13 30.33 -22.57
N ASN A 284 -9.81 29.33 -23.12
CA ASN A 284 -11.09 28.83 -22.61
C ASN A 284 -10.91 27.72 -21.56
N LYS A 285 -9.74 27.55 -20.96
CA LYS A 285 -9.51 26.61 -19.83
C LYS A 285 -10.04 25.20 -20.14
N SER A 286 -10.53 24.48 -19.13
CA SER A 286 -11.04 23.11 -19.22
C SER A 286 -12.56 23.04 -19.44
N LEU A 287 -13.02 21.96 -20.05
CA LEU A 287 -14.43 21.68 -20.33
C LEU A 287 -15.29 21.62 -19.05
N ASP A 288 -14.74 21.10 -17.95
CA ASP A 288 -15.45 21.04 -16.66
C ASP A 288 -15.82 22.43 -16.10
N ALA A 289 -15.03 23.46 -16.45
CA ALA A 289 -15.32 24.85 -16.09
C ALA A 289 -16.55 25.41 -16.82
N PHE A 290 -16.98 24.78 -17.91
CA PHE A 290 -18.19 25.14 -18.63
C PHE A 290 -19.36 24.21 -18.29
N LEU A 291 -19.10 22.91 -18.10
CA LEU A 291 -20.16 21.96 -17.77
C LEU A 291 -20.72 22.14 -16.36
N PHE A 292 -19.89 22.56 -15.39
CA PHE A 292 -20.28 22.52 -13.97
C PHE A 292 -20.28 23.89 -13.28
N ASN A 293 -19.91 24.97 -13.97
CA ASN A 293 -20.01 26.32 -13.43
C ASN A 293 -21.33 26.96 -13.89
N PRO A 294 -22.28 27.27 -12.99
CA PRO A 294 -23.55 27.88 -13.33
C PRO A 294 -23.45 29.14 -14.20
N GLU A 295 -22.39 29.95 -14.03
CA GLU A 295 -22.16 31.17 -14.80
C GLU A 295 -21.79 30.90 -16.26
N LYS A 296 -21.23 29.72 -16.56
CA LYS A 296 -20.69 29.36 -17.89
C LYS A 296 -21.48 28.28 -18.61
N GLN A 297 -22.33 27.53 -17.91
CA GLN A 297 -23.12 26.42 -18.47
C GLN A 297 -23.96 26.83 -19.70
N GLY A 298 -24.49 28.05 -19.72
CA GLY A 298 -25.25 28.58 -20.85
C GLY A 298 -24.45 28.85 -22.13
N LEU A 299 -23.11 28.80 -22.09
CA LEU A 299 -22.25 29.09 -23.24
C LEU A 299 -22.05 27.87 -24.17
N LEU A 300 -22.36 26.67 -23.67
CA LEU A 300 -22.26 25.40 -24.40
C LEU A 300 -23.65 24.91 -24.82
N ASP A 301 -24.10 25.37 -25.98
CA ASP A 301 -25.25 24.78 -26.67
C ASP A 301 -24.97 23.34 -27.14
N TRP A 302 -26.00 22.64 -27.61
CA TRP A 302 -25.86 21.26 -28.05
C TRP A 302 -24.85 21.10 -29.19
N ARG A 303 -24.80 22.04 -30.14
CA ARG A 303 -23.89 21.96 -31.29
C ARG A 303 -22.43 21.97 -30.82
N LYS A 304 -22.06 22.93 -29.96
CA LYS A 304 -20.70 22.98 -29.38
C LYS A 304 -20.39 21.73 -28.58
N ARG A 305 -21.33 21.22 -27.78
CA ARG A 305 -21.14 19.97 -27.03
C ARG A 305 -20.88 18.79 -27.97
N PHE A 306 -21.62 18.70 -29.07
CA PHE A 306 -21.43 17.66 -30.08
C PHE A 306 -20.08 17.78 -30.81
N ASP A 307 -19.69 18.99 -31.22
CA ASP A 307 -18.38 19.25 -31.84
C ASP A 307 -17.22 18.89 -30.87
N ILE A 308 -17.42 19.15 -29.57
CA ILE A 308 -16.49 18.74 -28.50
C ILE A 308 -16.40 17.21 -28.41
N ILE A 309 -17.54 16.50 -28.40
CA ILE A 309 -17.58 15.02 -28.37
C ILE A 309 -16.80 14.45 -29.55
N GLU A 310 -17.05 14.96 -30.76
CA GLU A 310 -16.41 14.50 -31.98
C GLU A 310 -14.90 14.79 -31.97
N GLY A 311 -14.50 15.98 -31.51
CA GLY A 311 -13.09 16.34 -31.39
C GLY A 311 -12.33 15.48 -30.37
N ILE A 312 -12.95 15.15 -29.23
CA ILE A 312 -12.36 14.22 -28.24
C ILE A 312 -12.20 12.84 -28.87
N ALA A 313 -13.23 12.32 -29.55
CA ALA A 313 -13.17 11.01 -30.19
C ALA A 313 -12.06 10.94 -31.25
N ARG A 314 -11.90 11.99 -32.06
CA ARG A 314 -10.79 12.11 -33.04
C ARG A 314 -9.42 12.14 -32.36
N GLY A 315 -9.27 12.91 -31.29
CA GLY A 315 -8.03 12.94 -30.51
C GLY A 315 -7.68 11.56 -29.94
N LEU A 316 -8.68 10.83 -29.47
CA LEU A 316 -8.50 9.49 -28.92
C LEU A 316 -8.20 8.43 -29.99
N LEU A 317 -8.86 8.51 -31.16
CA LEU A 317 -8.52 7.69 -32.33
C LEU A 317 -7.06 7.85 -32.72
N TYR A 318 -6.58 9.10 -32.77
CA TYR A 318 -5.18 9.37 -33.08
C TYR A 318 -4.25 8.65 -32.09
N LEU A 319 -4.50 8.76 -30.78
CA LEU A 319 -3.68 8.08 -29.76
C LEU A 319 -3.70 6.55 -29.89
N HIS A 320 -4.86 5.97 -30.23
CA HIS A 320 -5.03 4.51 -30.24
C HIS A 320 -4.53 3.84 -31.52
N ARG A 321 -4.58 4.56 -32.65
CA ARG A 321 -4.39 3.94 -33.98
C ARG A 321 -3.48 4.73 -34.92
N ASP A 322 -3.65 6.05 -35.01
CA ASP A 322 -3.03 6.83 -36.09
C ASP A 322 -1.66 7.42 -35.70
N SER A 323 -1.32 7.43 -34.41
CA SER A 323 0.02 7.78 -33.94
C SER A 323 1.02 6.64 -34.17
N ARG A 324 2.30 7.00 -34.40
CA ARG A 324 3.40 6.04 -34.59
C ARG A 324 3.51 5.02 -33.44
N LEU A 325 3.16 5.42 -32.24
CA LEU A 325 3.08 4.57 -31.06
C LEU A 325 1.62 4.53 -30.62
N ARG A 326 1.12 3.35 -30.27
CA ARG A 326 -0.21 3.24 -29.65
C ARG A 326 -0.12 3.74 -28.20
N VAL A 327 -0.91 4.72 -27.84
CA VAL A 327 -0.90 5.39 -26.53
C VAL A 327 -2.25 5.22 -25.85
N VAL A 328 -2.26 4.78 -24.60
CA VAL A 328 -3.45 4.78 -23.73
C VAL A 328 -3.31 5.88 -22.70
N HIS A 329 -4.31 6.76 -22.61
CA HIS A 329 -4.29 7.99 -21.82
C HIS A 329 -4.43 7.73 -20.31
N ARG A 330 -5.34 6.82 -19.91
CA ARG A 330 -5.62 6.39 -18.52
C ARG A 330 -6.25 7.42 -17.57
N ASP A 331 -6.24 8.71 -17.90
CA ASP A 331 -6.90 9.76 -17.10
C ASP A 331 -7.78 10.70 -17.95
N LEU A 332 -8.58 10.13 -18.86
CA LEU A 332 -9.49 10.93 -19.70
C LEU A 332 -10.71 11.38 -18.87
N LYS A 333 -10.91 12.70 -18.75
CA LYS A 333 -11.97 13.33 -17.96
C LYS A 333 -12.21 14.77 -18.39
N ALA A 334 -13.33 15.37 -17.96
CA ALA A 334 -13.72 16.73 -18.38
C ALA A 334 -12.67 17.81 -18.03
N SER A 335 -11.97 17.69 -16.89
CA SER A 335 -10.94 18.66 -16.52
C SER A 335 -9.64 18.52 -17.32
N ASN A 336 -9.45 17.40 -18.02
CA ASN A 336 -8.30 17.16 -18.91
C ASN A 336 -8.61 17.46 -20.37
N ILE A 337 -9.83 17.92 -20.69
CA ILE A 337 -10.18 18.46 -22.02
C ILE A 337 -10.08 19.98 -21.94
N LEU A 338 -9.07 20.57 -22.59
CA LEU A 338 -8.91 22.01 -22.69
C LEU A 338 -9.60 22.54 -23.96
N LEU A 339 -10.00 23.81 -23.93
CA LEU A 339 -10.71 24.47 -25.03
C LEU A 339 -9.86 25.63 -25.58
N ASP A 340 -9.64 25.62 -26.90
CA ASP A 340 -8.93 26.71 -27.57
C ASP A 340 -9.82 27.95 -27.74
N ALA A 341 -9.31 28.99 -28.39
CA ALA A 341 -10.04 30.25 -28.59
C ALA A 341 -11.39 30.07 -29.30
N ASP A 342 -11.49 29.05 -30.17
CA ASP A 342 -12.68 28.74 -30.98
C ASP A 342 -13.57 27.67 -30.33
N MET A 343 -13.29 27.29 -29.08
CA MET A 343 -13.99 26.24 -28.32
C MET A 343 -13.77 24.82 -28.86
N HIS A 344 -12.71 24.57 -29.64
CA HIS A 344 -12.36 23.21 -30.04
C HIS A 344 -11.65 22.47 -28.89
N PRO A 345 -11.95 21.16 -28.70
CA PRO A 345 -11.37 20.38 -27.61
C PRO A 345 -9.93 19.95 -27.93
N LYS A 346 -9.09 19.98 -26.91
CA LYS A 346 -7.76 19.39 -26.89
C LYS A 346 -7.54 18.55 -25.64
N ILE A 347 -7.21 17.27 -25.83
CA ILE A 347 -6.86 16.36 -24.73
C ILE A 347 -5.50 16.76 -24.16
N SER A 348 -5.41 16.80 -22.83
CA SER A 348 -4.24 17.22 -22.06
C SER A 348 -3.93 16.23 -20.92
N ASP A 349 -2.80 16.44 -20.24
CA ASP A 349 -2.37 15.70 -19.04
C ASP A 349 -1.99 14.22 -19.30
N PHE A 350 -0.91 14.05 -20.07
CA PHE A 350 -0.35 12.74 -20.44
C PHE A 350 0.55 12.10 -19.38
N GLY A 351 0.62 12.63 -18.16
CA GLY A 351 1.51 12.10 -17.10
C GLY A 351 1.27 10.62 -16.80
N MET A 352 0.02 10.18 -16.89
CA MET A 352 -0.36 8.78 -16.66
C MET A 352 -0.33 7.90 -17.91
N ALA A 353 -0.14 8.48 -19.09
CA ALA A 353 -0.26 7.76 -20.34
C ALA A 353 0.85 6.70 -20.50
N ARG A 354 0.57 5.67 -21.32
CA ARG A 354 1.49 4.55 -21.56
C ARG A 354 1.54 4.19 -23.04
N MET A 355 2.75 3.90 -23.53
CA MET A 355 3.01 3.41 -24.88
C MET A 355 2.88 1.89 -24.94
N PHE A 356 2.30 1.40 -26.02
CA PHE A 356 2.30 -0.01 -26.39
C PHE A 356 3.29 -0.21 -27.53
N GLY A 357 4.17 -1.21 -27.41
CA GLY A 357 5.08 -1.65 -28.46
C GLY A 357 4.68 -3.03 -28.98
N GLY A 358 4.84 -3.26 -30.29
CA GLY A 358 4.51 -4.54 -30.94
C GLY A 358 3.02 -4.91 -30.88
N ASP A 359 2.72 -6.21 -30.80
CA ASP A 359 1.35 -6.78 -30.82
C ASP A 359 0.63 -6.76 -29.46
N GLN A 360 1.17 -6.03 -28.47
CA GLN A 360 0.55 -5.97 -27.15
C GLN A 360 -0.76 -5.16 -27.19
N ASN A 361 -1.84 -5.75 -26.70
CA ASN A 361 -3.17 -5.13 -26.67
C ASN A 361 -3.64 -4.75 -25.26
N GLN A 362 -2.95 -5.20 -24.21
CA GLN A 362 -3.31 -4.97 -22.81
C GLN A 362 -2.07 -5.03 -21.90
N PHE A 363 -2.08 -4.26 -20.81
CA PHE A 363 -1.07 -4.30 -19.74
C PHE A 363 -1.72 -4.52 -18.38
N ASN A 364 -0.97 -5.13 -17.46
CA ASN A 364 -1.31 -5.20 -16.05
C ASN A 364 -0.33 -4.32 -15.25
N THR A 365 -0.83 -3.56 -14.28
CA THR A 365 -0.04 -2.75 -13.35
C THR A 365 -0.48 -2.96 -11.91
N ASN A 366 0.49 -3.16 -11.01
CA ASN A 366 0.23 -3.19 -9.56
C ASN A 366 -0.12 -1.81 -8.98
N ARG A 367 0.08 -0.75 -9.77
CA ARG A 367 -0.19 0.64 -9.42
C ARG A 367 -1.36 1.16 -10.26
N VAL A 368 -2.54 1.20 -9.64
CA VAL A 368 -3.75 1.81 -10.22
C VAL A 368 -3.72 3.31 -9.93
N VAL A 369 -3.76 4.10 -10.99
CA VAL A 369 -3.77 5.58 -10.96
C VAL A 369 -4.83 6.13 -11.91
N GLY A 370 -5.49 7.21 -11.54
CA GLY A 370 -6.52 7.83 -12.37
C GLY A 370 -7.56 8.51 -11.51
N THR A 371 -8.61 9.00 -12.17
CA THR A 371 -9.70 9.68 -11.50
C THR A 371 -10.86 8.71 -11.25
N PHE A 372 -11.25 8.58 -9.98
CA PHE A 372 -12.40 7.77 -9.59
C PHE A 372 -13.68 8.24 -10.30
N GLY A 373 -14.49 7.29 -10.77
CA GLY A 373 -15.67 7.54 -11.59
C GLY A 373 -15.44 7.44 -13.11
N TYR A 374 -14.19 7.57 -13.58
CA TYR A 374 -13.83 7.42 -15.01
C TYR A 374 -13.07 6.13 -15.31
N MET A 375 -12.52 5.47 -14.28
CA MET A 375 -11.76 4.23 -14.43
C MET A 375 -12.68 3.07 -14.80
N SER A 376 -12.29 2.27 -15.78
CA SER A 376 -13.01 1.05 -16.13
C SER A 376 -12.92 -0.01 -15.01
N PRO A 377 -13.90 -0.91 -14.88
CA PRO A 377 -13.94 -1.90 -13.81
C PRO A 377 -12.69 -2.78 -13.75
N GLU A 378 -12.24 -3.32 -14.88
CA GLU A 378 -11.06 -4.18 -14.97
C GLU A 378 -9.76 -3.44 -14.58
N TYR A 379 -9.71 -2.14 -14.86
CA TYR A 379 -8.57 -1.31 -14.47
C TYR A 379 -8.58 -0.99 -12.97
N ALA A 380 -9.75 -0.64 -12.44
CA ALA A 380 -9.91 -0.31 -11.03
C ALA A 380 -9.73 -1.54 -10.12
N MET A 381 -10.19 -2.72 -10.55
CA MET A 381 -10.17 -3.95 -9.75
C MET A 381 -8.87 -4.75 -9.92
N GLU A 382 -8.37 -4.87 -11.15
CA GLU A 382 -7.27 -5.79 -11.46
C GLU A 382 -6.00 -5.07 -11.93
N GLY A 383 -6.04 -3.74 -12.09
CA GLY A 383 -4.92 -2.97 -12.63
C GLY A 383 -4.69 -3.18 -14.12
N ILE A 384 -5.68 -3.73 -14.83
CA ILE A 384 -5.58 -4.07 -16.23
C ILE A 384 -6.05 -2.90 -17.09
N PHE A 385 -5.20 -2.37 -17.97
CA PHE A 385 -5.57 -1.28 -18.88
C PHE A 385 -5.28 -1.58 -20.35
N SER A 386 -6.11 -1.01 -21.21
CA SER A 386 -6.00 -1.09 -22.68
C SER A 386 -6.65 0.14 -23.33
N VAL A 387 -6.66 0.20 -24.66
CA VAL A 387 -7.44 1.20 -25.40
C VAL A 387 -8.93 1.21 -25.01
N LYS A 388 -9.47 0.06 -24.59
CA LYS A 388 -10.86 -0.08 -24.13
C LYS A 388 -11.11 0.56 -22.76
N SER A 389 -10.06 0.77 -21.97
CA SER A 389 -10.17 1.51 -20.71
C SER A 389 -10.40 3.00 -20.98
N ASP A 390 -9.72 3.58 -21.97
CA ASP A 390 -10.00 4.96 -22.40
C ASP A 390 -11.38 5.10 -23.04
N VAL A 391 -11.85 4.08 -23.78
CA VAL A 391 -13.22 4.07 -24.34
C VAL A 391 -14.26 4.13 -23.22
N TYR A 392 -14.05 3.39 -22.12
CA TYR A 392 -14.93 3.49 -20.95
C TYR A 392 -14.94 4.91 -20.38
N SER A 393 -13.76 5.50 -20.17
CA SER A 393 -13.65 6.89 -19.68
C SER A 393 -14.31 7.90 -20.63
N PHE A 394 -14.22 7.67 -21.95
CA PHE A 394 -14.92 8.47 -22.97
C PHE A 394 -16.44 8.34 -22.84
N GLY A 395 -16.96 7.14 -22.60
CA GLY A 395 -18.39 6.92 -22.37
C GLY A 395 -18.92 7.67 -21.14
N VAL A 396 -18.15 7.65 -20.04
CA VAL A 396 -18.45 8.45 -18.83
C VAL A 396 -18.45 9.94 -19.16
N LEU A 397 -17.42 10.42 -19.86
CA LEU A 397 -17.31 11.83 -20.26
C LEU A 397 -18.45 12.25 -21.19
N LEU A 398 -18.90 11.38 -22.08
CA LEU A 398 -20.04 11.61 -22.96
C LEU A 398 -21.33 11.80 -22.15
N LEU A 399 -21.56 10.98 -21.12
CA LEU A 399 -22.69 11.16 -20.19
C LEU A 399 -22.59 12.48 -19.40
N GLU A 400 -21.39 12.90 -18.97
CA GLU A 400 -21.21 14.20 -18.30
C GLU A 400 -21.54 15.37 -19.23
N ILE A 401 -21.10 15.31 -20.49
CA ILE A 401 -21.38 16.36 -21.49
C ILE A 401 -22.89 16.46 -21.75
N ILE A 402 -23.61 15.35 -21.81
CA ILE A 402 -25.05 15.32 -22.07
C ILE A 402 -25.86 15.79 -20.86
N THR A 403 -25.47 15.35 -19.65
CA THR A 403 -26.21 15.61 -18.41
C THR A 403 -25.87 16.94 -17.75
N GLY A 404 -24.69 17.51 -18.05
CA GLY A 404 -24.17 18.67 -17.33
C GLY A 404 -23.87 18.37 -15.85
N LYS A 405 -23.81 17.09 -15.46
CA LYS A 405 -23.60 16.64 -14.06
C LYS A 405 -22.26 15.93 -13.93
N ARG A 406 -21.58 16.14 -12.81
CA ARG A 406 -20.29 15.50 -12.50
C ARG A 406 -20.51 14.00 -12.28
N ALA A 407 -19.68 13.15 -12.87
CA ALA A 407 -19.72 11.69 -12.70
C ALA A 407 -19.68 11.25 -11.23
N VAL A 408 -18.92 11.97 -10.39
CA VAL A 408 -18.76 11.69 -8.95
C VAL A 408 -20.00 12.06 -8.13
N SER A 409 -20.87 12.94 -8.64
CA SER A 409 -22.06 13.43 -7.91
C SER A 409 -23.14 12.37 -7.74
N PHE A 410 -23.10 11.30 -8.53
CA PHE A 410 -24.09 10.21 -8.50
C PHE A 410 -23.90 9.26 -7.30
N HIS A 411 -22.74 9.29 -6.62
CA HIS A 411 -22.51 8.46 -5.42
C HIS A 411 -23.38 8.84 -4.21
N TYR A 412 -23.95 10.05 -4.18
CA TYR A 412 -24.72 10.57 -3.04
C TYR A 412 -26.23 10.67 -3.30
N HIS A 413 -26.71 10.29 -4.50
CA HIS A 413 -28.15 10.13 -4.74
C HIS A 413 -28.64 8.78 -4.23
N GLN A 414 -29.91 8.75 -3.80
CA GLN A 414 -30.62 7.73 -3.00
C GLN A 414 -30.38 6.24 -3.32
N ASP A 415 -29.76 5.90 -4.44
CA ASP A 415 -29.60 4.54 -4.94
C ASP A 415 -28.16 4.06 -5.11
N SER A 416 -27.14 4.83 -4.71
CA SER A 416 -25.71 4.44 -4.75
C SER A 416 -25.14 4.07 -6.13
N LEU A 417 -25.82 4.42 -7.22
CA LEU A 417 -25.37 4.17 -8.59
C LEU A 417 -24.36 5.22 -9.07
N ASN A 418 -23.33 4.81 -9.81
CA ASN A 418 -22.50 5.73 -10.57
C ASN A 418 -23.26 6.29 -11.80
N ILE A 419 -22.71 7.28 -12.50
CA ILE A 419 -23.37 7.92 -13.66
C ILE A 419 -23.77 6.90 -14.76
N ALA A 420 -22.95 5.87 -14.98
CA ALA A 420 -23.23 4.80 -15.93
C ALA A 420 -24.46 3.96 -15.51
N GLY A 421 -24.53 3.56 -14.24
CA GLY A 421 -25.67 2.83 -13.68
C GLY A 421 -26.95 3.66 -13.68
N TYR A 422 -26.87 4.94 -13.35
CA TYR A 422 -28.01 5.86 -13.42
C TYR A 422 -28.51 6.01 -14.87
N ALA A 423 -27.61 6.21 -15.84
CA ALA A 423 -27.96 6.33 -17.25
C ALA A 423 -28.60 5.03 -17.78
N TRP A 424 -28.06 3.87 -17.39
CA TRP A 424 -28.61 2.56 -17.76
C TRP A 424 -30.04 2.37 -17.24
N ARG A 425 -30.31 2.73 -15.97
CA ARG A 425 -31.66 2.64 -15.42
C ARG A 425 -32.64 3.51 -16.20
N GLN A 426 -32.28 4.78 -16.45
CA GLN A 426 -33.13 5.69 -17.20
C GLN A 426 -33.36 5.21 -18.63
N TRP A 427 -32.37 4.56 -19.25
CA TRP A 427 -32.53 3.94 -20.56
C TRP A 427 -33.55 2.80 -20.55
N ASN A 428 -33.46 1.88 -19.57
CA ASN A 428 -34.38 0.75 -19.47
C ASN A 428 -35.81 1.13 -19.07
N GLU A 429 -35.98 2.22 -18.35
CA GLU A 429 -37.29 2.75 -17.97
C GLU A 429 -37.94 3.62 -19.06
N ASP A 430 -37.33 3.72 -20.24
CA ASP A 430 -37.75 4.59 -21.36
C ASP A 430 -37.78 6.09 -20.98
N LYS A 431 -36.90 6.48 -20.05
CA LYS A 431 -36.72 7.83 -19.50
C LYS A 431 -35.39 8.46 -19.90
N ALA A 432 -34.73 7.96 -20.94
CA ALA A 432 -33.41 8.46 -21.37
C ALA A 432 -33.41 9.97 -21.68
N ALA A 433 -34.53 10.54 -22.12
CA ALA A 433 -34.67 11.98 -22.35
C ALA A 433 -34.53 12.83 -21.07
N GLU A 434 -34.75 12.26 -19.88
CA GLU A 434 -34.55 12.94 -18.60
C GLU A 434 -33.07 13.20 -18.30
N LEU A 435 -32.16 12.44 -18.92
CA LEU A 435 -30.71 12.65 -18.81
C LEU A 435 -30.24 13.92 -19.54
N ILE A 436 -31.05 14.47 -20.43
CA ILE A 436 -30.68 15.64 -21.23
C ILE A 436 -30.70 16.88 -20.33
N ASP A 437 -29.53 17.53 -20.24
CA ASP A 437 -29.37 18.81 -19.53
C ASP A 437 -30.44 19.82 -20.01
N PRO A 438 -31.26 20.36 -19.08
CA PRO A 438 -32.29 21.34 -19.40
C PRO A 438 -31.80 22.53 -20.24
N LEU A 439 -30.53 22.93 -20.11
CA LEU A 439 -29.96 24.08 -20.80
C LEU A 439 -29.74 23.83 -22.30
N ILE A 440 -29.53 22.58 -22.71
CA ILE A 440 -29.33 22.23 -24.13
C ILE A 440 -30.60 21.77 -24.82
N ARG A 441 -31.65 21.42 -24.07
CA ARG A 441 -32.95 20.96 -24.61
C ARG A 441 -33.49 21.82 -25.75
N PRO A 442 -33.45 23.17 -25.68
CA PRO A 442 -33.98 24.01 -26.77
C PRO A 442 -33.19 23.91 -28.08
N SER A 443 -31.89 23.61 -27.99
CA SER A 443 -30.96 23.60 -29.12
C SER A 443 -30.72 22.20 -29.71
N CYS A 444 -31.25 21.16 -29.07
CA CYS A 444 -30.85 19.78 -29.35
C CYS A 444 -31.85 19.03 -30.24
N SER A 445 -31.32 18.19 -31.13
CA SER A 445 -32.10 17.10 -31.73
C SER A 445 -32.16 15.97 -30.72
N VAL A 446 -33.32 15.74 -30.11
CA VAL A 446 -33.52 14.67 -29.10
C VAL A 446 -33.04 13.32 -29.64
N ARG A 447 -33.31 13.03 -30.92
CA ARG A 447 -32.82 11.81 -31.58
C ARG A 447 -31.29 11.71 -31.58
N GLN A 448 -30.58 12.80 -31.87
CA GLN A 448 -29.12 12.82 -31.85
C GLN A 448 -28.57 12.64 -30.42
N VAL A 449 -29.20 13.29 -29.43
CA VAL A 449 -28.80 13.15 -28.02
C VAL A 449 -29.03 11.72 -27.51
N LEU A 450 -30.21 11.13 -27.79
CA LEU A 450 -30.53 9.75 -27.44
C LEU A 450 -29.54 8.77 -28.09
N ARG A 451 -29.14 9.02 -29.33
CA ARG A 451 -28.08 8.25 -30.00
C ARG A 451 -26.75 8.36 -29.25
N CYS A 452 -26.35 9.56 -28.83
CA CYS A 452 -25.14 9.74 -28.02
C CYS A 452 -25.23 9.01 -26.67
N ILE A 453 -26.39 9.02 -26.00
CA ILE A 453 -26.61 8.26 -24.76
C ILE A 453 -26.44 6.76 -25.03
N HIS A 454 -27.03 6.24 -26.11
CA HIS A 454 -26.88 4.84 -26.51
C HIS A 454 -25.41 4.47 -26.74
N ILE A 455 -24.67 5.30 -27.48
CA ILE A 455 -23.23 5.12 -27.73
C ILE A 455 -22.45 5.15 -26.41
N ALA A 456 -22.80 6.05 -25.49
CA ALA A 456 -22.18 6.11 -24.18
C ALA A 456 -22.38 4.82 -23.39
N LEU A 457 -23.61 4.26 -23.41
CA LEU A 457 -23.93 2.98 -22.78
C LEU A 457 -23.14 1.81 -23.38
N LEU A 458 -22.88 1.82 -24.69
CA LEU A 458 -21.99 0.84 -25.34
C LEU A 458 -20.52 1.01 -24.92
N CYS A 459 -20.08 2.23 -24.66
CA CYS A 459 -18.71 2.51 -24.21
C CYS A 459 -18.48 2.10 -22.75
N VAL A 460 -19.50 2.19 -21.88
CA VAL A 460 -19.38 1.90 -20.44
C VAL A 460 -19.76 0.45 -20.06
N GLN A 461 -19.75 -0.47 -21.02
CA GLN A 461 -19.98 -1.90 -20.75
C GLN A 461 -18.90 -2.44 -19.78
N ASP A 462 -19.29 -3.36 -18.90
CA ASP A 462 -18.37 -3.89 -17.88
C ASP A 462 -17.22 -4.67 -18.51
N HIS A 463 -17.50 -5.52 -19.50
CA HIS A 463 -16.48 -6.28 -20.21
C HIS A 463 -15.84 -5.44 -21.31
N ALA A 464 -14.51 -5.39 -21.34
CA ALA A 464 -13.76 -4.54 -22.26
C ALA A 464 -13.89 -4.97 -23.74
N ASP A 465 -14.14 -6.25 -24.02
CA ASP A 465 -14.36 -6.80 -25.36
C ASP A 465 -15.71 -6.40 -25.95
N GLU A 466 -16.72 -6.15 -25.11
CA GLU A 466 -18.05 -5.68 -25.52
C GLU A 466 -18.07 -4.19 -25.91
N ARG A 467 -17.08 -3.42 -25.46
CA ARG A 467 -16.95 -1.99 -25.79
C ARG A 467 -16.53 -1.83 -27.26
N PRO A 468 -17.13 -0.89 -28.01
CA PRO A 468 -16.68 -0.60 -29.37
C PRO A 468 -15.26 -0.01 -29.37
N ASP A 469 -14.53 -0.19 -30.46
CA ASP A 469 -13.31 0.59 -30.68
C ASP A 469 -13.67 2.06 -30.96
N ILE A 470 -12.78 2.99 -30.61
CA ILE A 470 -13.04 4.42 -30.80
C ILE A 470 -13.29 4.81 -32.27
N TYR A 471 -12.70 4.07 -33.22
CA TYR A 471 -13.01 4.19 -34.64
C TYR A 471 -14.48 3.89 -34.94
N ALA A 472 -15.02 2.81 -34.37
CA ALA A 472 -16.42 2.45 -34.52
C ALA A 472 -17.34 3.49 -33.85
N VAL A 473 -16.94 4.04 -32.69
CA VAL A 473 -17.65 5.14 -32.02
C VAL A 473 -17.77 6.36 -32.94
N ILE A 474 -16.70 6.77 -33.63
CA ILE A 474 -16.74 7.89 -34.59
C ILE A 474 -17.73 7.59 -35.73
N LEU A 475 -17.68 6.39 -36.30
CA LEU A 475 -18.65 5.99 -37.33
C LEU A 475 -20.08 6.02 -36.81
N MET A 476 -20.32 5.57 -35.58
CA MET A 476 -21.63 5.60 -34.95
C MET A 476 -22.11 7.04 -34.73
N LEU A 477 -21.24 7.97 -34.33
CA LEU A 477 -21.57 9.39 -34.14
C LEU A 477 -21.93 10.09 -35.46
N SER A 478 -21.24 9.74 -36.56
CA SER A 478 -21.43 10.38 -37.87
C SER A 478 -22.50 9.73 -38.76
N SER A 479 -23.00 8.55 -38.43
CA SER A 479 -23.97 7.80 -39.24
C SER A 479 -25.34 7.70 -38.57
N ASP A 480 -26.37 7.41 -39.37
CA ASP A 480 -27.73 7.10 -38.92
C ASP A 480 -27.99 5.58 -38.82
N SER A 481 -26.93 4.75 -38.81
CA SER A 481 -27.08 3.29 -38.79
C SER A 481 -27.68 2.77 -37.49
N ASN A 482 -28.32 1.59 -37.55
CA ASN A 482 -28.75 0.88 -36.35
C ASN A 482 -27.54 0.54 -35.46
N LEU A 483 -27.72 0.71 -34.15
CA LEU A 483 -26.70 0.43 -33.13
C LEU A 483 -26.99 -0.90 -32.43
N PRO A 484 -25.95 -1.65 -31.99
CA PRO A 484 -26.15 -2.83 -31.17
C PRO A 484 -26.76 -2.44 -29.82
N ASN A 485 -27.53 -3.34 -29.20
CA ASN A 485 -28.10 -3.08 -27.89
C ASN A 485 -27.04 -3.21 -26.78
N PRO A 486 -26.92 -2.24 -25.87
CA PRO A 486 -26.04 -2.35 -24.71
C PRO A 486 -26.56 -3.43 -23.74
N ARG A 487 -25.67 -4.07 -22.99
CA ARG A 487 -26.00 -5.09 -21.98
C ARG A 487 -26.11 -4.45 -20.59
N PRO A 488 -26.83 -5.10 -19.65
CA PRO A 488 -26.93 -4.61 -18.28
C PRO A 488 -25.58 -4.59 -17.56
N PRO A 489 -25.24 -3.49 -16.86
CA PRO A 489 -24.11 -3.44 -15.94
C PRO A 489 -24.27 -4.48 -14.84
N THR A 490 -23.27 -5.34 -14.69
CA THR A 490 -23.08 -6.37 -13.67
C THR A 490 -22.87 -5.75 -12.30
N LEU A 491 -22.24 -4.58 -12.23
CA LEU A 491 -21.90 -3.85 -11.01
C LEU A 491 -22.97 -2.82 -10.61
N MET A 492 -24.25 -3.24 -10.58
CA MET A 492 -25.26 -2.53 -9.80
C MET A 492 -24.96 -2.78 -8.32
N LEU A 493 -24.15 -1.93 -7.70
CA LEU A 493 -23.95 -1.91 -6.25
C LEU A 493 -25.32 -1.81 -5.58
N ARG A 494 -25.84 -2.95 -5.11
CA ARG A 494 -27.05 -3.03 -4.29
C ARG A 494 -26.68 -2.42 -2.94
N GLY A 495 -26.90 -1.12 -2.79
CA GLY A 495 -26.80 -0.43 -1.50
C GLY A 495 -27.63 -1.21 -0.47
N ARG A 496 -26.96 -1.63 0.61
CA ARG A 496 -27.62 -2.19 1.79
C ARG A 496 -28.69 -1.19 2.24
N GLU A 497 -29.94 -1.64 2.36
CA GLU A 497 -30.97 -0.91 3.11
C GLU A 497 -30.43 -0.68 4.53
N ILE A 498 -30.01 0.55 4.81
CA ILE A 498 -29.75 0.99 6.18
C ILE A 498 -31.05 1.60 6.65
N GLU A 499 -31.75 0.86 7.49
CA GLU A 499 -32.91 1.33 8.22
C GLU A 499 -32.61 2.68 8.90
N SER A 500 -33.61 3.55 8.82
CA SER A 500 -33.57 4.93 9.28
C SER A 500 -33.06 5.07 10.71
N SER A 501 -32.04 5.90 10.91
CA SER A 501 -31.95 6.68 12.14
C SER A 501 -31.50 8.10 11.82
N LYS A 502 -32.38 9.05 12.16
CA LYS A 502 -32.21 10.49 11.98
C LYS A 502 -31.03 10.99 12.81
N SER A 503 -30.10 11.72 12.21
CA SER A 503 -29.43 12.82 12.93
C SER A 503 -28.97 13.94 11.98
N SER A 504 -28.99 15.14 12.55
CA SER A 504 -29.02 16.49 12.00
C SER A 504 -27.90 16.94 11.06
N ASP A 505 -28.29 17.85 10.16
CA ASP A 505 -27.48 18.72 9.32
C ASP A 505 -26.22 19.30 9.97
N LYS A 506 -25.12 19.28 9.21
CA LYS A 506 -24.21 20.44 9.05
C LYS A 506 -23.65 20.48 7.63
N ASP A 507 -23.88 21.62 6.98
CA ASP A 507 -23.24 22.07 5.75
C ASP A 507 -21.72 22.03 5.85
N GLN A 508 -21.06 21.40 4.88
CA GLN A 508 -19.70 21.74 4.46
C GLN A 508 -19.57 21.64 2.95
N SER A 509 -19.37 22.80 2.33
CA SER A 509 -19.03 22.95 0.92
C SER A 509 -17.52 22.76 0.68
N HIS A 510 -17.24 22.29 -0.54
CA HIS A 510 -16.00 22.31 -1.33
C HIS A 510 -15.18 21.03 -1.53
N SER A 511 -15.15 20.67 -2.82
CA SER A 511 -14.48 19.60 -3.55
C SER A 511 -12.98 19.86 -3.76
N ILE A 512 -12.18 18.79 -3.82
CA ILE A 512 -11.20 18.57 -4.91
C ILE A 512 -11.25 17.07 -5.27
N GLY A 513 -11.50 16.76 -6.55
CA GLY A 513 -11.38 15.39 -7.08
C GLY A 513 -9.94 14.91 -6.95
N THR A 514 -9.70 14.08 -5.94
CA THR A 514 -8.39 13.55 -5.61
C THR A 514 -8.01 12.42 -6.57
N VAL A 515 -6.79 12.46 -7.09
CA VAL A 515 -6.17 11.32 -7.80
C VAL A 515 -6.12 10.14 -6.83
N SER A 516 -6.79 9.04 -7.15
CA SER A 516 -6.80 7.84 -6.31
C SER A 516 -5.60 6.97 -6.67
N MET A 517 -4.86 6.53 -5.65
CA MET A 517 -3.80 5.53 -5.77
C MET A 517 -4.17 4.30 -4.97
N THR A 518 -4.30 3.15 -5.63
CA THR A 518 -4.47 1.86 -4.96
C THR A 518 -3.28 0.98 -5.32
N GLN A 519 -2.58 0.47 -4.29
CA GLN A 519 -1.54 -0.54 -4.45
C GLN A 519 -2.17 -1.93 -4.26
N LEU A 520 -2.22 -2.72 -5.33
CA LEU A 520 -2.62 -4.12 -5.25
C LEU A 520 -1.47 -4.90 -4.59
N HIS A 521 -1.68 -5.35 -3.36
CA HIS A 521 -0.75 -6.27 -2.69
C HIS A 521 -1.07 -7.69 -3.16
N GLY A 522 -0.16 -8.30 -3.92
CA GLY A 522 -0.22 -9.72 -4.25
C GLY A 522 -0.12 -10.56 -2.98
N ARG A 523 -0.96 -11.60 -2.87
CA ARG A 523 -0.82 -12.65 -1.85
C ARG A 523 0.23 -13.66 -2.26
#